data_AF-A0A8T6W4D2-F1
#
_entry.id   AF-A0A8T6W4D2-F1
#
_cell.length_a   1.000
_cell.length_b   1.000
_cell.length_c   1.000
_cell.angle_alpha   90.00
_cell.angle_beta   90.00
_cell.angle_gamma   90.00
#
_symmetry.space_group_name_H-M   'P 1'
#
loop_
_entity.id
_entity.type
_entity.pdbx_description
1 polymer ?
#
loop_
_entity_poly.entity_id
_entity_poly.type
_entity_poly.pdbx_seq_one_letter_code
_entity_poly.pdbx_strand_id
1 'polypeptide(L)' 'MAKSVKIGITGLPGAGKTEALLKVIEMLEVDGHTVGGMITTPIYERGKKIGFEVMDWHSKRLGIFAHRDYETPIK' A
#
# COMPACT_ATOMS: atom_id res chain seq x y z
N MET A 1 -15.10 -24.76 2.44
CA MET A 1 -14.13 -23.75 1.96
C MET A 1 -12.86 -23.92 2.76
N ALA A 2 -11.71 -24.07 2.10
CA ALA A 2 -10.42 -24.16 2.81
C ALA A 2 -10.16 -22.83 3.54
N LYS A 3 -9.70 -22.91 4.78
CA LYS A 3 -9.32 -21.73 5.57
C LYS A 3 -8.15 -21.03 4.88
N SER A 4 -8.33 -19.78 4.48
CA SER A 4 -7.23 -18.99 3.91
C SER A 4 -6.16 -18.72 4.97
N VAL A 5 -4.90 -18.93 4.59
CA VAL A 5 -3.75 -18.60 5.43
C VAL A 5 -3.61 -17.08 5.47
N LYS A 6 -3.45 -16.51 6.68
CA LYS A 6 -3.19 -15.09 6.88
C LYS A 6 -1.71 -14.91 7.21
N ILE A 7 -1.02 -14.09 6.42
CA ILE A 7 0.41 -13.84 6.55
C ILE A 7 0.62 -12.38 6.93
N GLY A 8 1.40 -12.13 7.98
CA GLY A 8 1.83 -10.79 8.37
C GLY A 8 3.35 -10.66 8.25
N ILE A 9 3.84 -9.55 7.70
CA ILE A 9 5.27 -9.23 7.60
C ILE A 9 5.62 -8.22 8.69
N THR A 10 6.53 -8.58 9.60
CA THR A 10 6.98 -7.74 10.72
C THR A 10 8.45 -7.37 10.58
N GLY A 11 8.90 -6.37 11.35
CA GLY A 11 10.27 -5.87 11.36
C GLY A 11 10.33 -4.36 11.56
N LEU A 12 11.53 -3.83 11.81
CA LEU A 12 11.76 -2.39 12.02
C LEU A 12 11.27 -1.53 10.84
N PRO A 13 10.87 -0.27 11.07
CA PRO A 13 10.64 0.69 9.98
C PRO A 13 11.84 0.73 9.02
N GLY A 14 11.58 0.78 7.72
CA GLY A 14 12.65 0.75 6.71
C GLY A 14 13.28 -0.61 6.43
N ALA A 15 12.88 -1.70 7.10
CA ALA A 15 13.43 -3.05 6.86
C ALA A 15 13.06 -3.70 5.51
N GLY A 16 12.51 -2.96 4.54
CA GLY A 16 12.16 -3.48 3.21
C GLY A 16 10.86 -4.29 3.14
N LYS A 17 9.97 -4.20 4.13
CA LYS A 17 8.70 -4.97 4.16
C LYS A 17 7.81 -4.70 2.94
N THR A 18 7.63 -3.43 2.59
CA THR A 18 6.85 -3.02 1.40
C THR A 18 7.51 -3.54 0.12
N GLU A 19 8.84 -3.45 0.04
CA GLU A 19 9.61 -3.95 -1.11
C GLU A 19 9.47 -5.47 -1.27
N ALA A 20 9.56 -6.22 -0.17
CA ALA A 20 9.35 -7.67 -0.17
C ALA A 20 7.93 -8.03 -0.62
N LEU A 21 6.91 -7.31 -0.14
CA LEU A 21 5.53 -7.51 -0.58
C LEU A 21 5.40 -7.25 -2.09
N LEU A 22 5.93 -6.15 -2.60
CA LEU A 22 5.92 -5.81 -4.03
C LEU A 22 6.58 -6.92 -4.87
N LYS A 23 7.70 -7.47 -4.40
CA LYS A 23 8.37 -8.56 -5.12
C LYS A 23 7.55 -9.85 -5.15
N VAL A 24 6.87 -10.19 -4.05
CA VAL A 24 5.96 -11.34 -4.01
C VAL A 24 4.79 -11.14 -4.98
N ILE A 25 4.24 -9.93 -5.05
CA ILE A 25 3.17 -9.61 -6.00
C ILE A 25 3.65 -9.79 -7.44
N GLU A 26 4.84 -9.27 -7.79
CA GLU A 26 5.45 -9.44 -9.11
C GLU A 26 5.59 -10.92 -9.47
N MET A 27 6.09 -11.76 -8.55
CA MET A 27 6.21 -13.20 -8.77
C MET A 27 4.86 -13.88 -9.03
N LEU A 28 3.83 -13.53 -8.25
CA LEU A 28 2.48 -14.07 -8.42
C LEU A 28 1.86 -13.66 -9.77
N GLU A 29 2.04 -12.39 -10.17
CA GLU A 29 1.54 -11.89 -11.45
C GLU A 29 2.27 -12.55 -12.64
N VAL A 30 3.58 -12.79 -12.53
CA VAL A 30 4.37 -13.56 -13.51
C VAL A 30 3.86 -14.99 -13.65
N ASP A 31 3.43 -15.61 -12.55
CA ASP A 31 2.83 -16.95 -12.54
C ASP A 31 1.37 -16.97 -13.04
N GLY A 32 0.85 -15.83 -13.50
CA GLY A 32 -0.51 -15.70 -14.06
C GLY A 32 -1.61 -15.52 -13.01
N HIS A 33 -1.27 -15.24 -11.76
CA HIS A 33 -2.25 -14.94 -10.72
C HIS A 33 -2.65 -13.46 -10.74
N THR A 34 -3.95 -13.21 -10.52
CA THR A 34 -4.43 -11.84 -10.32
C THR A 34 -4.31 -11.46 -8.85
N VAL A 35 -3.59 -10.37 -8.58
CA VAL A 35 -3.44 -9.81 -7.24
C VAL A 35 -4.30 -8.55 -7.11
N GLY A 36 -4.97 -8.41 -5.97
CA GLY A 36 -5.74 -7.22 -5.59
C GLY A 36 -5.30 -6.67 -4.23
N GLY A 37 -6.05 -5.69 -3.73
CA GLY A 37 -5.74 -5.00 -2.47
C GLY A 37 -5.21 -3.60 -2.73
N MET A 38 -4.48 -3.04 -1.76
CA MET A 38 -4.05 -1.65 -1.79
C MET A 38 -2.62 -1.47 -1.31
N ILE A 39 -1.96 -0.42 -1.81
CA ILE A 39 -0.66 0.06 -1.33
C ILE A 39 -0.79 1.52 -0.92
N THR A 40 -0.23 1.87 0.23
CA THR A 40 -0.18 3.24 0.73
C THR A 40 1.21 3.82 0.55
N THR A 41 1.32 4.98 -0.06
CA THR A 41 2.58 5.69 -0.28
C THR A 41 2.54 7.08 0.38
N PRO A 42 3.62 7.54 1.01
CA PRO A 42 3.70 8.88 1.57
C PRO A 42 3.81 9.94 0.46
N ILE A 43 3.11 11.07 0.63
CA ILE A 43 3.23 12.25 -0.25
C ILE A 43 4.24 13.21 0.36
N TYR A 44 5.23 13.63 -0.44
CA TYR A 44 6.25 14.61 -0.05
C TYR A 44 6.17 15.87 -0.90
N GLU A 45 6.22 17.03 -0.25
CA GLU A 45 6.35 18.32 -0.91
C GLU A 45 7.39 19.17 -0.18
N ARG A 46 8.34 19.76 -0.93
CA ARG A 46 9.46 20.56 -0.38
C ARG A 46 10.20 19.84 0.77
N GLY A 47 10.40 18.53 0.63
CA GLY A 47 11.08 17.69 1.63
C GLY A 47 10.27 17.36 2.89
N LYS A 48 9.01 17.81 2.98
CA LYS A 48 8.12 17.50 4.11
C LYS A 48 7.07 16.49 3.68
N LYS A 49 6.79 15.52 4.55
CA LYS A 49 5.66 14.61 4.38
C LYS A 49 4.37 15.38 4.65
N ILE A 50 3.51 15.47 3.64
CA ILE A 50 2.27 16.27 3.69
C ILE A 50 1.01 15.40 3.70
N GLY A 51 1.15 14.10 3.44
CA GLY A 51 0.01 13.21 3.37
C GLY A 51 0.36 11.78 3.03
N PHE A 52 -0.67 11.04 2.64
CA PHE A 52 -0.62 9.69 2.13
C PHE A 52 -1.61 9.54 0.99
N GLU A 53 -1.20 8.83 -0.05
CA GLU A 53 -2.08 8.32 -1.08
C GLU A 53 -2.25 6.80 -0.92
N VAL A 54 -3.36 6.29 -1.42
CA VAL A 54 -3.65 4.87 -1.50
C VAL A 54 -3.89 4.52 -2.96
N MET A 55 -3.20 3.49 -3.43
CA MET A 55 -3.37 2.91 -4.74
C MET A 55 -4.15 1.60 -4.61
N ASP A 56 -5.26 1.49 -5.32
CA ASP A 56 -5.88 0.19 -5.59
C ASP A 56 -4.97 -0.59 -6.56
N TRP A 57 -4.47 -1.75 -6.13
CA TRP A 57 -3.45 -2.48 -6.88
C TRP A 57 -3.97 -3.04 -8.20
N HIS A 58 -5.26 -3.40 -8.27
CA HIS A 58 -5.82 -4.04 -9.44
C HIS A 58 -6.13 -3.03 -10.55
N SER A 59 -6.87 -1.97 -10.21
CA SER A 59 -7.28 -0.91 -11.14
C SER A 59 -6.20 0.16 -11.35
N LYS A 60 -5.15 0.17 -10.53
CA LYS A 60 -4.11 1.21 -10.46
C LYS A 60 -4.65 2.61 -10.18
N ARG A 61 -5.89 2.72 -9.70
CA ARG A 61 -6.48 4.00 -9.30
C ARG A 61 -5.81 4.51 -8.03
N LEU A 62 -5.39 5.76 -8.06
CA LEU A 62 -4.83 6.49 -6.93
C LEU A 62 -5.87 7.40 -6.30
N GLY A 63 -5.84 7.52 -4.98
CA GLY A 63 -6.64 8.47 -4.22
C GLY A 63 -5.85 9.02 -3.03
N ILE A 64 -6.06 10.30 -2.71
CA ILE A 64 -5.50 10.90 -1.50
C ILE A 64 -6.26 10.35 -0.30
N PHE A 65 -5.53 9.68 0.60
CA PHE A 65 -6.11 9.09 1.80
C PHE A 65 -6.07 10.05 2.98
N ALA A 66 -4.97 10.78 3.12
CA ALA A 66 -4.82 11.82 4.13
C ALA A 66 -3.93 12.92 3.59
N HIS A 67 -4.30 14.17 3.86
CA HIS A 67 -3.51 15.34 3.49
C HIS A 67 -3.62 16.38 4.59
N ARG A 68 -2.54 17.10 4.90
CA ARG A 68 -2.53 18.12 5.96
C ARG A 68 -3.60 19.19 5.74
N ASP A 69 -3.88 19.51 4.48
CA ASP A 69 -4.80 20.58 4.11
C ASP A 69 -6.24 20.06 3.90
N TYR A 70 -6.51 18.78 4.19
CA TYR A 70 -7.86 18.20 4.10
C TYR A 70 -8.52 18.23 5.47
N GLU A 71 -9.74 18.78 5.53
CA GLU A 71 -10.54 18.75 6.76
C GLU A 71 -11.20 17.38 6.92
N THR A 72 -11.04 16.80 8.11
CA THR A 72 -11.78 15.60 8.50
C THR A 72 -13.15 15.99 9.05
N PRO A 73 -14.25 15.34 8.62
CA PRO A 73 -15.56 15.54 9.23
C PRO A 73 -15.66 14.96 10.66
N ILE A 74 -14.65 14.18 11.08
CA ILE A 74 -14.56 13.60 12.42
C ILE A 74 -13.69 14.53 13.29
N LYS A 75 -14.29 15.08 14.35
CA LYS A 75 -13.64 15.86 15.40
C LYS A 75 -12.84 14.98 16.36
#